data_AF-A1UIX3-F1
#
_entry.id   AF-A1UIX3-F1
#
_cell.length_a   1.000
_cell.length_b   1.000
_cell.length_c   1.000
_cell.angle_alpha   90.00
_cell.angle_beta   90.00
_cell.angle_gamma   90.00
#
_symmetry.space_group_name_H-M   'P 1'
#
loop_
_entity.id
_entity.type
_entity.pdbx_description
1 polymer ?
#
loop_
_entity_poly.entity_id
_entity_poly.type
_entity_poly.pdbx_seq_one_letter_code
_entity_poly.pdbx_strand_id
1 'polypeptide(L)'
;MCWRCRQLIAPGEPWDLGHADVPGAKRRGVYAGPEHRDCSRAAGGWKRHGITDAPPPAHRRGSAPRAKALSFFDTTPKPVEPQRPNATPKSIEGQHDS
;
A
#
# COMPACT_ATOMS: atom_id res chain seq x y z
N MET A 1 1.67 -6.10 -23.80
CA MET A 1 0.37 -5.72 -23.22
C MET A 1 -0.02 -6.79 -22.21
N CYS A 2 -0.42 -6.41 -21.00
CA CYS A 2 -0.88 -7.31 -19.94
C CYS A 2 -2.23 -7.92 -20.32
N TRP A 3 -2.35 -9.25 -20.27
CA TRP A 3 -3.58 -9.94 -20.69
C TRP A 3 -4.75 -9.68 -19.73
N ARG A 4 -4.48 -9.48 -18.43
CA ARG A 4 -5.50 -9.34 -17.38
C ARG A 4 -6.09 -7.94 -17.31
N CYS A 5 -5.25 -6.91 -17.22
CA CYS A 5 -5.71 -5.52 -17.08
C CYS A 5 -5.72 -4.72 -18.40
N ARG A 6 -5.25 -5.32 -19.49
CA ARG A 6 -5.18 -4.72 -20.82
C ARG A 6 -4.29 -3.47 -20.93
N GLN A 7 -3.46 -3.18 -19.92
CA GLN A 7 -2.47 -2.07 -19.97
C GLN A 7 -1.12 -2.53 -20.54
N LEU A 8 -0.29 -1.60 -20.99
CA LEU A 8 1.07 -1.92 -21.41
C LEU A 8 1.94 -2.30 -20.21
N ILE A 9 2.91 -3.18 -20.44
CA ILE A 9 3.96 -3.52 -19.47
C ILE A 9 5.19 -2.74 -19.95
N ALA A 10 5.73 -1.87 -19.10
CA ALA A 10 6.86 -1.04 -19.50
C ALA A 10 8.16 -1.88 -19.65
N PRO A 11 9.10 -1.48 -20.50
CA PRO A 11 10.42 -2.09 -20.55
C PRO A 11 11.12 -2.00 -19.18
N GLY A 12 11.45 -3.14 -18.58
CA GLY A 12 12.03 -3.22 -17.23
C GLY A 12 11.02 -3.36 -16.10
N GLU A 13 9.71 -3.27 -16.39
CA GLU A 13 8.68 -3.55 -15.40
C GLU A 13 8.60 -5.06 -15.11
N PRO A 14 8.53 -5.47 -13.83
CA PRO A 14 8.40 -6.87 -13.49
C PRO A 14 7.06 -7.46 -13.98
N TRP A 15 7.16 -8.57 -14.71
CA TRP A 15 6.02 -9.29 -15.25
C TRP A 15 6.14 -10.79 -14.94
N ASP A 16 4.99 -11.47 -14.93
CA ASP A 16 4.85 -12.90 -14.70
C ASP A 16 4.10 -13.55 -15.87
N LEU A 17 4.24 -14.87 -16.02
CA LEU A 17 3.47 -15.67 -16.99
C LEU A 17 2.05 -15.89 -16.44
N GLY A 18 1.06 -15.33 -17.11
CA GLY A 18 -0.34 -15.44 -16.72
C GLY A 18 -1.00 -16.74 -17.18
N HIS A 19 -1.93 -17.25 -16.35
CA HIS A 19 -2.63 -18.51 -16.59
C HIS A 19 -4.15 -18.30 -16.51
N ALA A 20 -4.89 -18.94 -17.42
CA ALA A 20 -6.35 -19.01 -17.35
C ALA A 20 -6.75 -20.22 -16.49
N ASP A 21 -7.20 -19.95 -15.27
CA ASP A 21 -7.77 -20.95 -14.37
C ASP A 21 -9.30 -20.94 -14.49
N VAL A 22 -9.81 -21.34 -15.66
CA VAL A 22 -11.27 -21.48 -15.81
C VAL A 22 -11.74 -22.79 -15.16
N PRO A 23 -12.77 -22.75 -14.28
CA PRO A 23 -13.39 -23.95 -13.76
C PRO A 23 -13.93 -24.80 -14.92
N GLY A 24 -13.50 -26.06 -15.03
CA GLY A 24 -13.94 -26.97 -16.10
C GLY A 24 -13.05 -27.00 -17.35
N ALA A 25 -11.95 -26.24 -17.41
CA ALA A 25 -10.98 -26.46 -18.48
C ALA A 25 -10.37 -27.87 -18.39
N LYS A 26 -10.33 -28.55 -19.55
CA LYS A 26 -9.70 -29.87 -19.74
C LYS A 26 -8.21 -29.89 -19.32
N ARG A 27 -7.57 -28.71 -19.25
CA ARG A 27 -6.24 -28.48 -18.67
C ARG A 27 -6.28 -27.21 -17.81
N ARG A 28 -5.96 -27.32 -16.52
CA ARG A 28 -5.69 -26.14 -15.67
C ARG A 28 -4.37 -25.51 -16.09
N GLY A 29 -4.25 -24.19 -15.97
CA GLY A 29 -2.99 -23.50 -16.24
C GLY A 29 -2.67 -23.32 -17.73
N VAL A 30 -3.67 -23.07 -18.59
CA VAL A 30 -3.37 -22.68 -19.97
C VAL A 30 -2.77 -21.27 -19.96
N TYR A 31 -1.63 -21.11 -20.62
CA TYR A 31 -0.97 -19.82 -20.76
C TYR A 31 -1.88 -18.81 -21.49
N ALA A 32 -2.16 -17.69 -20.83
CA ALA A 32 -3.05 -16.65 -21.34
C ALA A 32 -2.29 -15.43 -21.89
N GLY A 33 -1.01 -15.29 -21.54
CA GLY A 33 -0.16 -14.17 -21.95
C GLY A 33 0.66 -13.60 -20.78
N PRO A 34 1.46 -12.56 -21.05
CA PRO A 34 2.24 -11.88 -20.02
C PRO A 34 1.32 -11.01 -19.15
N GLU A 35 1.56 -10.96 -17.84
CA GLU A 35 0.88 -10.06 -16.91
C GLU A 35 1.83 -9.31 -16.01
N HIS A 36 1.41 -8.15 -15.49
CA HIS A 36 2.15 -7.48 -14.43
C HIS A 36 2.30 -8.41 -13.22
N ARG A 37 3.45 -8.35 -12.55
CA ARG A 37 3.69 -9.12 -11.32
C ARG A 37 2.64 -8.81 -10.24
N ASP A 38 2.16 -7.58 -10.19
CA ASP A 38 1.08 -7.19 -9.26
C ASP A 38 -0.27 -7.78 -9.66
N CYS A 39 -0.57 -7.87 -10.96
CA CYS A 39 -1.79 -8.51 -11.45
C CYS A 39 -1.78 -10.02 -11.15
N SER A 40 -0.62 -10.66 -11.26
CA SER A 40 -0.38 -12.05 -10.85
C SER A 40 -0.68 -12.28 -9.37
N ARG A 41 -0.05 -11.48 -8.50
CA ARG A 41 -0.20 -11.58 -7.05
C ARG A 41 -1.63 -11.28 -6.58
N ALA A 42 -2.28 -10.29 -7.17
CA ALA A 42 -3.67 -9.96 -6.87
C ALA A 42 -4.58 -11.16 -7.16
N ALA A 43 -4.52 -11.74 -8.36
CA ALA A 43 -5.38 -12.88 -8.68
C ALA A 43 -5.14 -14.10 -7.77
N GLY A 44 -3.87 -14.36 -7.40
CA GLY A 44 -3.54 -15.42 -6.44
C GLY A 44 -4.16 -15.20 -5.07
N GLY A 45 -4.22 -13.95 -4.59
CA GLY A 45 -4.92 -13.58 -3.36
C GLY A 45 -6.44 -13.80 -3.46
N TRP A 46 -7.05 -13.32 -4.53
CA TRP A 46 -8.50 -13.42 -4.74
C TRP A 46 -8.98 -14.86 -4.94
N LYS A 47 -8.15 -15.71 -5.56
CA LYS A 47 -8.42 -17.14 -5.71
C LYS A 47 -8.54 -17.86 -4.36
N ARG A 48 -7.79 -17.44 -3.33
CA ARG A 48 -7.93 -17.95 -1.96
C ARG A 48 -9.26 -17.56 -1.32
N HIS A 49 -9.83 -16.44 -1.76
CA HIS A 49 -11.15 -15.97 -1.36
C HIS A 49 -12.26 -16.48 -2.27
N GLY A 50 -11.98 -17.42 -3.17
CA GLY A 50 -12.97 -18.00 -4.08
C GLY A 50 -13.42 -17.09 -5.22
N ILE A 51 -12.74 -15.95 -5.43
CA ILE A 51 -13.10 -14.99 -6.48
C ILE A 51 -12.16 -15.20 -7.67
N THR A 52 -12.72 -15.63 -8.81
CA THR A 52 -11.96 -15.92 -10.04
C THR A 52 -11.90 -14.72 -10.99
N ASP A 53 -12.89 -13.85 -10.98
CA ASP A 53 -12.99 -12.64 -11.81
C ASP A 53 -12.69 -11.37 -11.00
N ALA A 54 -11.53 -11.38 -10.34
CA ALA A 54 -11.04 -10.22 -9.61
C ALA A 54 -10.82 -9.03 -10.56
N PRO A 55 -11.38 -7.83 -10.29
CA PRO A 55 -11.00 -6.63 -11.03
C PRO A 55 -9.48 -6.43 -10.96
N PRO A 56 -8.85 -5.98 -12.06
CA PRO A 56 -7.41 -5.77 -12.09
C PRO A 56 -7.02 -4.74 -11.02
N PRO A 57 -5.89 -4.95 -10.31
CA PRO A 57 -5.40 -3.96 -9.36
C PRO A 57 -5.13 -2.66 -10.11
N ALA A 58 -5.50 -1.52 -9.54
CA ALA A 58 -5.13 -0.22 -10.09
C ALA A 58 -3.59 -0.13 -10.13
N HIS A 59 -3.00 -0.17 -11.34
CA HIS A 59 -1.56 -0.06 -11.53
C HIS A 59 -1.13 1.31 -11.02
N ARG A 60 -0.57 1.34 -9.81
CA ARG A 60 0.03 2.57 -9.30
C ARG A 60 1.28 2.81 -10.12
N ARG A 61 1.16 3.68 -11.13
CA ARG A 61 2.31 4.28 -11.81
C ARG A 61 3.27 4.81 -10.75
N GLY A 62 4.39 4.13 -10.55
CA GLY A 62 5.61 4.69 -9.96
C GLY A 62 5.48 5.36 -8.58
N SER A 63 4.78 4.78 -7.61
CA SER A 63 5.00 5.17 -6.22
C SER A 63 5.67 4.02 -5.49
N ALA A 64 6.97 4.16 -5.27
CA ALA A 64 7.68 3.36 -4.27
C ALA A 64 6.78 3.24 -3.02
N PRO A 65 6.54 2.04 -2.50
CA PRO A 65 5.79 1.94 -1.27
C PRO A 65 6.65 2.65 -0.21
N ARG A 66 6.26 3.85 0.23
CA ARG A 66 6.59 4.27 1.59
C ARG A 66 5.86 3.30 2.49
N ALA A 67 6.50 2.16 2.73
CA ALA A 67 6.03 1.19 3.69
C ALA A 67 5.94 1.95 5.02
N LYS A 68 4.72 2.16 5.53
CA LYS A 68 4.50 2.69 6.87
C LYS A 68 5.31 1.90 7.91
N ALA A 69 5.60 0.62 7.65
CA ALA A 69 6.47 -0.20 8.48
C ALA A 69 7.93 0.32 8.58
N LEU A 70 8.43 1.06 7.57
CA LEU A 70 9.80 1.58 7.55
C LEU A 70 9.91 2.98 8.17
N SER A 71 8.81 3.63 8.56
CA SER A 71 8.89 4.95 9.23
C SER A 71 9.46 4.88 10.64
N PHE A 72 9.61 3.67 11.21
CA PHE A 72 10.25 3.47 12.50
C PHE A 72 11.75 3.79 12.48
N PHE A 73 12.42 3.62 11.33
CA PHE A 73 13.85 3.89 11.16
C PHE A 73 14.14 5.29 10.61
N ASP A 74 13.12 6.14 10.48
CA ASP A 74 13.30 7.51 10.03
C ASP A 74 13.94 8.33 11.15
N THR A 75 15.28 8.44 11.12
CA THR A 75 16.09 9.19 12.08
C THR A 75 16.12 10.68 11.81
N THR A 76 15.31 11.17 10.86
CA THR A 76 15.22 12.62 10.60
C THR A 76 14.76 13.32 11.89
N PRO A 77 15.58 14.23 12.45
CA PRO A 77 15.20 14.92 13.68
C PRO A 77 13.98 15.79 13.40
N LYS A 78 12.93 15.61 14.22
CA LYS A 78 11.73 16.45 14.16
C LYS A 78 12.14 17.89 14.49
N PRO A 79 11.68 18.91 13.74
CA PRO A 79 11.90 20.29 14.11
C PRO A 79 11.31 20.53 15.49
N VAL A 80 12.13 21.03 16.41
CA VAL A 80 11.71 21.34 17.78
C VAL A 80 10.73 22.51 17.71
N GLU A 81 9.52 22.30 18.22
CA GLU A 81 8.53 23.36 18.34
C GLU A 81 9.00 24.34 19.43
N PRO A 82 9.03 25.66 19.18
CA PRO A 82 9.48 26.61 20.18
C PRO A 82 8.52 26.62 21.38
N GLN A 83 9.04 26.29 22.56
CA GLN A 83 8.25 26.29 23.79
C GLN A 83 7.68 27.68 24.06
N ARG A 84 6.35 27.76 24.21
CA ARG A 84 5.69 28.94 24.77
C ARG A 84 6.16 29.16 26.21
N PRO A 85 6.50 30.40 26.61
CA PRO A 85 6.88 30.67 27.99
C PRO A 85 5.70 30.40 28.94
N ASN A 86 5.99 29.71 30.05
CA ASN A 86 5.03 29.40 31.10
C ASN A 86 4.43 30.68 31.70
N ALA A 87 3.10 30.68 31.88
CA ALA A 87 2.39 31.73 32.58
C ALA A 87 2.86 31.85 34.04
N THR A 88 3.06 33.09 34.47
CA THR A 88 3.44 33.49 35.83
C THR A 88 2.41 33.04 36.89
N PRO A 89 2.84 32.61 38.10
CA PRO A 89 1.90 32.31 39.18
C PRO A 89 1.24 33.60 39.71
N LYS A 90 -0.09 33.61 39.79
CA LYS A 90 -0.87 34.65 40.46
C LYS A 90 -0.49 34.72 41.94
N SER A 91 -0.11 35.91 42.40
CA SER A 91 -0.01 36.25 43.82
C SER A 91 -1.38 36.06 44.48
N ILE A 92 -1.42 35.36 45.61
CA ILE A 92 -2.58 35.31 46.49
C ILE A 92 -2.22 36.23 47.66
N GLU A 93 -2.71 37.47 47.59
CA GLU A 93 -2.76 38.39 48.72
C GLU A 93 -3.80 37.89 49.73
N GLY A 94 -3.50 38.12 51.02
CA GLY A 94 -4.11 37.46 52.15
C GLY A 94 -5.53 37.88 52.53
N GLN A 95 -6.03 37.25 53.59
CA GLN A 95 -7.12 37.78 54.40
C GLN A 95 -7.04 37.20 55.83
N HIS A 96 -6.78 38.11 56.77
CA HIS A 96 -7.12 38.00 58.19
C HIS A 96 -8.64 37.82 58.34
N ASP A 97 -9.08 37.05 59.35
CA ASP A 97 -10.03 37.56 60.35
C ASP A 97 -10.11 36.62 61.58
N SER A 98 -9.99 37.26 62.76
CA SER A 98 -10.52 37.01 64.11
C SER A 98 -10.51 35.62 64.76
#